data_AF-A0A8H9FU21-F1
#
_entry.id   AF-A0A8H9FU21-F1
#
_cell.length_a   1.000
_cell.length_b   1.000
_cell.length_c   1.000
_cell.angle_alpha   90.00
_cell.angle_beta   90.00
_cell.angle_gamma   90.00
#
_symmetry.space_group_name_H-M   'P 1'
#
loop_
_entity.id
_entity.type
_entity.pdbx_description
1 polymer ?
#
loop_
_entity_poly.entity_id
_entity_poly.type
_entity_poly.pdbx_seq_one_letter_code
_entity_poly.pdbx_strand_id
1 'polypeptide(L)'
;MSADRGLVEAVGSAVLATAPSRDPLALVEHTASAESAARDLLAQAVGTARADGHSWAAIGSVLGMSRQAVQQRFGRSGEDALEPEERWLGPVTAFDEMSELEIAGRLGWHTIGVGMLRHRMVRTPHQWEHKRVLWSGSLSRWEKDGWVVGSRAFPWVYLVRDTGLPAQT
;
A
#
# COMPACT_ATOMS: atom_id res chain seq x y z
N MET A 1 23.38 -19.57 1.35
CA MET A 1 23.88 -18.57 2.32
C MET A 1 24.35 -17.24 1.70
N SER A 2 24.21 -17.00 0.38
CA SER A 2 24.67 -15.74 -0.26
C SER A 2 23.57 -14.69 -0.52
N ALA A 3 22.28 -15.10 -0.50
CA ALA A 3 21.16 -14.21 -0.86
C ALA A 3 20.83 -13.17 0.23
N ASP A 4 21.05 -13.53 1.50
CA ASP A 4 20.72 -12.70 2.66
C ASP A 4 21.64 -11.47 2.76
N ARG A 5 22.93 -11.64 2.46
CA ARG A 5 23.91 -10.54 2.48
C ARG A 5 23.61 -9.45 1.43
N GLY A 6 23.22 -9.85 0.23
CA GLY A 6 22.85 -8.90 -0.83
C GLY A 6 21.59 -8.12 -0.50
N LEU A 7 20.62 -8.75 0.16
CA LEU A 7 19.41 -8.06 0.64
C LEU A 7 19.73 -7.06 1.74
N VAL A 8 20.58 -7.44 2.71
CA VAL A 8 21.02 -6.53 3.79
C VAL A 8 21.76 -5.33 3.21
N GLU A 9 22.64 -5.52 2.22
CA GLU A 9 23.34 -4.42 1.55
C GLU A 9 22.35 -3.51 0.78
N ALA A 10 21.37 -4.08 0.09
CA ALA A 10 20.36 -3.31 -0.64
C ALA A 10 19.46 -2.49 0.30
N VAL A 11 18.97 -3.10 1.39
CA VAL A 11 18.16 -2.42 2.41
C VAL A 11 18.99 -1.35 3.12
N GLY A 12 20.22 -1.66 3.52
CA GLY A 12 21.12 -0.69 4.14
C GLY A 12 21.43 0.51 3.24
N SER A 13 21.68 0.27 1.95
CA SER A 13 21.85 1.33 0.95
C SER A 13 20.60 2.19 0.81
N ALA A 14 19.41 1.57 0.75
CA ALA A 14 18.14 2.30 0.66
C ALA A 14 17.88 3.16 1.91
N VAL A 15 18.11 2.62 3.11
CA VAL A 15 17.99 3.36 4.38
C VAL A 15 18.93 4.56 4.39
N LEU A 16 20.21 4.35 4.07
CA LEU A 16 21.22 5.42 4.05
C LEU A 16 20.95 6.48 2.98
N ALA A 17 20.36 6.12 1.84
CA ALA A 17 19.96 7.07 0.81
C ALA A 17 18.83 8.02 1.28
N THR A 18 18.02 7.58 2.25
CA THR A 18 16.92 8.37 2.81
C THR A 18 17.28 9.11 4.10
N ALA A 19 18.41 8.76 4.73
CA ALA A 19 18.87 9.38 5.97
C ALA A 19 19.72 10.65 5.68
N PRO A 20 19.32 11.85 6.12
CA PRO A 20 20.02 13.09 5.80
C PRO A 20 21.29 13.30 6.67
N SER A 21 21.50 12.47 7.69
CA SER A 21 22.64 12.61 8.61
C SER A 21 23.18 11.26 9.07
N ARG A 22 24.43 11.23 9.50
CA ARG A 22 25.07 10.08 10.14
C ARG A 22 24.90 10.08 11.67
N ASP A 23 23.94 10.85 12.19
CA ASP A 23 23.57 10.82 13.60
C ASP A 23 23.00 9.43 13.95
N PRO A 24 23.55 8.74 14.97
CA PRO A 24 23.04 7.43 15.39
C PRO A 24 21.53 7.40 15.66
N LEU A 25 20.93 8.47 16.20
CA LEU A 25 19.49 8.50 16.47
C LEU A 25 18.66 8.61 15.19
N ALA A 26 19.09 9.44 14.23
CA ALA A 26 18.46 9.50 12.91
C ALA A 26 18.53 8.15 12.18
N LEU A 27 19.64 7.41 12.32
CA LEU A 27 19.75 6.06 11.74
C LEU A 27 18.76 5.08 12.38
N VAL A 28 18.52 5.15 13.69
CA VAL A 28 17.49 4.34 14.36
C VAL A 28 16.10 4.67 13.81
N GLU A 29 15.76 5.95 13.66
CA GLU A 29 14.48 6.39 13.11
C GLU A 29 14.25 5.89 11.67
N HIS A 30 15.23 6.06 10.80
CA HIS A 30 15.13 5.61 9.40
C HIS A 30 15.08 4.08 9.28
N THR A 31 15.81 3.36 10.13
CA THR A 31 15.75 1.90 10.16
C THR A 31 14.39 1.40 10.66
N ALA A 32 13.80 2.06 11.66
CA ALA A 32 12.45 1.75 12.12
C ALA A 32 11.40 2.03 11.03
N SER A 33 11.55 3.12 10.27
CA SER A 33 10.69 3.39 9.10
C SER A 33 10.81 2.30 8.03
N ALA A 34 12.03 1.87 7.72
CA ALA A 34 12.25 0.77 6.77
C ALA A 34 11.71 -0.56 7.28
N GLU A 35 11.81 -0.84 8.59
CA GLU A 35 11.19 -2.00 9.22
C GLU A 35 9.67 -1.98 9.04
N SER A 36 9.02 -0.82 9.28
CA SER A 36 7.58 -0.65 9.07
C SER A 36 7.21 -0.92 7.61
N ALA A 37 7.92 -0.31 6.66
CA ALA A 37 7.67 -0.52 5.23
C ALA A 37 7.84 -2.00 4.81
N ALA A 38 8.87 -2.68 5.34
CA ALA A 38 9.07 -4.10 5.07
C ALA A 38 7.95 -4.97 5.67
N ARG A 39 7.44 -4.62 6.86
CA ARG A 39 6.29 -5.29 7.47
C ARG A 39 5.02 -5.12 6.63
N ASP A 40 4.80 -3.93 6.08
CA ASP A 40 3.64 -3.66 5.21
C ASP A 40 3.73 -4.43 3.90
N LEU A 41 4.89 -4.44 3.24
CA LEU A 41 5.15 -5.23 2.04
C LEU A 41 4.94 -6.73 2.29
N LEU A 42 5.38 -7.24 3.44
CA LEU A 42 5.15 -8.63 3.83
C LEU A 42 3.65 -8.92 4.03
N ALA A 43 2.91 -8.03 4.69
CA ALA A 43 1.47 -8.19 4.86
C ALA A 43 0.73 -8.21 3.51
N GLN A 44 1.11 -7.33 2.58
CA GLN A 44 0.58 -7.31 1.20
C GLN A 44 0.89 -8.61 0.46
N ALA A 45 2.13 -9.09 0.51
CA ALA A 45 2.52 -10.36 -0.13
C ALA A 45 1.75 -11.56 0.44
N VAL A 46 1.52 -11.58 1.75
CA VAL A 46 0.67 -12.59 2.41
C VAL A 46 -0.78 -12.46 1.95
N GLY A 47 -1.31 -11.25 1.85
CA GLY A 47 -2.66 -10.97 1.32
C GLY A 47 -2.84 -11.49 -0.12
N THR A 48 -1.91 -11.18 -1.02
CA THR A 48 -1.92 -11.69 -2.40
C THR A 48 -1.87 -13.22 -2.42
N ALA A 49 -0.96 -13.84 -1.66
CA ALA A 49 -0.89 -15.30 -1.60
C ALA A 49 -2.21 -15.93 -1.10
N ARG A 50 -2.90 -15.28 -0.15
CA ARG A 50 -4.22 -15.72 0.32
C ARG A 50 -5.30 -15.58 -0.75
N ALA A 51 -5.33 -14.46 -1.47
CA ALA A 51 -6.26 -14.22 -2.58
C ALA A 51 -6.05 -15.22 -3.74
N ASP A 52 -4.79 -15.60 -4.00
CA ASP A 52 -4.43 -16.65 -4.97
C ASP A 52 -4.72 -18.08 -4.47
N GLY A 53 -5.34 -18.23 -3.30
CA GLY A 53 -5.82 -19.50 -2.75
C GLY A 53 -4.79 -20.28 -1.92
N HIS A 54 -3.60 -19.74 -1.66
CA HIS A 54 -2.61 -20.44 -0.82
C HIS A 54 -3.07 -20.51 0.63
N SER A 55 -2.95 -21.69 1.25
CA SER A 55 -3.38 -21.91 2.64
C SER A 55 -2.45 -21.21 3.65
N TRP A 56 -2.99 -20.90 4.85
CA TRP A 56 -2.18 -20.42 5.97
C TRP A 56 -1.02 -21.35 6.34
N ALA A 57 -1.16 -22.66 6.10
CA ALA A 57 -0.10 -23.62 6.35
C ALA A 57 1.03 -23.49 5.31
N ALA A 58 0.69 -23.29 4.04
CA ALA A 58 1.68 -23.07 2.98
C ALA A 58 2.48 -21.78 3.22
N ILE A 59 1.79 -20.69 3.58
CA ILE A 59 2.42 -19.41 3.92
C ILE A 59 3.30 -19.55 5.18
N GLY A 60 2.82 -20.25 6.20
CA GLY A 60 3.62 -20.55 7.40
C GLY A 60 4.90 -21.30 7.11
N SER A 61 4.87 -22.29 6.22
CA SER A 61 6.07 -23.01 5.78
C SER A 61 7.13 -22.07 5.20
N VAL A 62 6.73 -21.11 4.35
CA VAL A 62 7.63 -20.11 3.75
C VAL A 62 8.22 -19.18 4.82
N LEU A 63 7.41 -18.77 5.80
CA LEU A 63 7.82 -17.84 6.85
C LEU A 63 8.55 -18.51 8.03
N GLY A 64 8.69 -19.84 8.02
CA GLY A 64 9.20 -20.58 9.18
C GLY A 64 8.29 -20.47 10.41
N MET A 65 6.98 -20.29 10.21
CA MET A 65 5.98 -20.09 11.25
C MET A 65 4.94 -21.19 11.24
N SER A 66 4.35 -21.49 12.40
CA SER A 66 3.20 -22.39 12.45
C SER A 66 1.99 -21.76 11.76
N ARG A 67 1.07 -22.59 11.24
CA ARG A 67 -0.20 -22.13 10.67
C ARG A 67 -0.94 -21.17 11.60
N GLN A 68 -1.02 -21.52 12.89
CA GLN A 68 -1.70 -20.72 13.90
C GLN A 68 -0.98 -19.40 14.16
N ALA A 69 0.36 -19.37 14.16
CA ALA A 69 1.14 -18.15 14.32
C ALA A 69 0.93 -17.17 13.14
N VAL A 70 0.91 -17.69 11.90
CA VAL A 70 0.60 -16.87 10.71
C VAL A 70 -0.84 -16.39 10.74
N GLN A 71 -1.80 -17.26 11.05
CA GLN A 71 -3.21 -16.89 11.15
C GLN A 71 -3.45 -15.85 12.26
N GLN A 72 -2.75 -15.93 13.39
CA GLN A 72 -2.83 -14.89 14.42
C GLN A 72 -2.21 -13.57 13.97
N ARG A 73 -1.09 -13.62 13.25
CA ARG A 73 -0.34 -12.44 12.81
C ARG A 73 -0.99 -11.70 11.64
N PHE A 74 -1.59 -12.44 10.70
CA PHE A 74 -2.11 -11.90 9.44
C PHE A 74 -3.59 -12.18 9.22
N GLY A 75 -4.17 -13.15 9.94
CA GLY A 75 -5.58 -13.52 9.83
C GLY A 75 -6.51 -12.81 10.82
N ARG A 76 -5.98 -12.16 11.87
CA ARG A 76 -6.79 -11.36 12.83
C ARG A 76 -7.13 -9.96 12.34
N SER A 77 -6.56 -9.53 11.21
CA SER A 77 -6.99 -8.33 10.50
C SER A 77 -8.30 -8.56 9.71
N GLY A 78 -8.91 -9.74 9.83
CA GLY A 78 -10.08 -10.14 9.06
C GLY A 78 -11.29 -10.65 9.84
N GLU A 79 -11.41 -10.40 11.15
CA GLU A 79 -12.68 -10.71 11.86
C GLU A 79 -13.82 -9.74 11.49
N ASP A 80 -13.56 -8.70 10.68
CA ASP A 80 -14.57 -7.94 9.91
C ASP A 80 -14.20 -7.75 8.42
N ALA A 81 -13.08 -8.32 7.94
CA ALA A 81 -12.70 -8.16 6.53
C ALA A 81 -13.39 -9.25 5.70
N LEU A 82 -14.57 -8.91 5.19
CA LEU A 82 -15.01 -9.35 3.87
C LEU A 82 -13.78 -9.29 2.94
N GLU A 83 -13.53 -10.34 2.15
CA GLU A 83 -12.50 -10.35 1.10
C GLU A 83 -12.43 -8.95 0.46
N PRO A 84 -11.24 -8.31 0.37
CA PRO A 84 -11.14 -6.91 -0.04
C PRO A 84 -11.91 -6.73 -1.34
N GLU A 85 -13.04 -6.03 -1.24
CA GLU A 85 -13.96 -5.90 -2.35
C GLU A 85 -13.22 -5.11 -3.42
N GLU A 86 -12.83 -5.76 -4.52
CA GLU A 86 -12.14 -5.13 -5.64
C GLU A 86 -13.12 -4.83 -6.76
N ARG A 87 -12.97 -3.66 -7.39
CA ARG A 87 -13.77 -3.30 -8.57
C ARG A 87 -12.98 -2.48 -9.58
N TRP A 88 -13.50 -2.44 -10.80
CA TRP A 88 -13.10 -1.44 -11.79
C TRP A 88 -14.10 -0.28 -11.78
N LEU A 89 -13.60 0.95 -11.62
CA LEU A 89 -14.35 2.19 -11.84
C LEU A 89 -14.03 2.71 -13.24
N GLY A 90 -15.03 2.72 -14.13
CA GLY A 90 -14.91 3.22 -15.49
C GLY A 90 -16.08 2.84 -16.40
N PRO A 91 -16.12 3.36 -17.63
CA PRO A 91 -15.12 4.26 -18.23
C PRO A 91 -15.14 5.67 -17.62
N VAL A 92 -13.97 6.27 -17.44
CA VAL A 92 -13.78 7.67 -16.99
C VAL A 92 -12.81 8.40 -17.92
N THR A 93 -13.05 9.69 -18.10
CA THR A 93 -12.19 10.60 -18.87
C THR A 93 -11.38 11.49 -17.95
N ALA A 94 -10.37 12.18 -18.50
CA ALA A 94 -9.56 13.10 -17.70
C ALA A 94 -10.36 14.26 -17.05
N PHE A 95 -11.58 14.52 -17.52
CA PHE A 95 -12.48 15.58 -17.04
C PHE A 95 -13.38 15.13 -15.89
N ASP A 96 -13.96 13.93 -15.97
CA ASP A 96 -14.91 13.40 -14.96
C ASP A 96 -14.22 12.54 -13.89
N GLU A 97 -13.03 12.01 -14.19
CA GLU A 97 -12.34 11.03 -13.35
C GLU A 97 -12.21 11.46 -11.89
N MET A 98 -11.85 12.73 -11.63
CA MET A 98 -11.64 13.17 -10.25
C MET A 98 -12.94 13.23 -9.44
N SER A 99 -14.07 13.58 -10.08
CA SER A 99 -15.38 13.60 -9.42
C SER A 99 -15.88 12.19 -9.12
N GLU A 100 -15.68 11.26 -10.06
CA GLU A 100 -16.00 9.84 -9.86
C GLU A 100 -15.15 9.22 -8.74
N LEU A 101 -13.86 9.57 -8.68
CA LEU A 101 -12.97 9.14 -7.60
C LEU A 101 -13.37 9.73 -6.25
N GLU A 102 -13.84 10.99 -6.21
CA GLU A 102 -14.34 11.61 -4.98
C GLU A 102 -15.59 10.89 -4.44
N ILE A 103 -16.53 10.53 -5.31
CA ILE A 103 -17.72 9.73 -4.94
C ILE A 103 -17.28 8.35 -4.44
N ALA A 104 -16.40 7.67 -5.17
CA ALA A 104 -15.90 6.36 -4.80
C ALA A 104 -15.16 6.41 -3.45
N GLY A 105 -14.35 7.45 -3.22
CA GLY A 105 -13.64 7.71 -1.99
C GLY A 105 -14.56 7.83 -0.78
N ARG A 106 -15.68 8.57 -0.90
CA ARG A 106 -16.72 8.65 0.14
C ARG A 106 -17.35 7.30 0.48
N LEU A 107 -17.44 6.39 -0.50
CA LEU A 107 -18.01 5.05 -0.34
C LEU A 107 -16.97 4.01 0.13
N GLY A 108 -15.76 4.45 0.44
CA GLY A 108 -14.67 3.65 0.98
C GLY A 108 -13.72 3.06 -0.06
N TRP A 109 -13.79 3.49 -1.32
CA TRP A 109 -12.98 2.94 -2.39
C TRP A 109 -11.75 3.78 -2.66
N HIS A 110 -10.57 3.16 -2.75
CA HIS A 110 -9.36 3.85 -3.22
C HIS A 110 -8.66 3.14 -4.36
N THR A 111 -7.92 3.91 -5.17
CA THR A 111 -7.20 3.40 -6.34
C THR A 111 -5.98 2.60 -5.91
N ILE A 112 -5.82 1.41 -6.50
CA ILE A 112 -4.64 0.53 -6.40
C ILE A 112 -4.04 0.20 -7.78
N GLY A 113 -4.65 0.69 -8.85
CA GLY A 113 -4.19 0.48 -10.22
C GLY A 113 -4.96 1.34 -11.22
N VAL A 114 -4.37 1.62 -12.37
CA VAL A 114 -5.01 2.38 -13.45
C VAL A 114 -4.86 1.60 -14.75
N GLY A 115 -5.99 1.39 -15.44
CA GLY A 115 -6.05 0.88 -16.80
C GLY A 115 -6.48 1.99 -17.76
N MET A 116 -6.58 1.67 -19.06
CA MET A 116 -7.06 2.63 -20.05
C MET A 116 -8.50 3.08 -19.72
N LEU A 117 -8.67 4.36 -19.35
CA LEU A 117 -9.95 4.98 -18.96
C LEU A 117 -10.65 4.33 -17.75
N ARG A 118 -9.91 3.69 -16.83
CA ARG A 118 -10.51 3.06 -15.63
C ARG A 118 -9.55 2.90 -14.47
N HIS A 119 -10.07 2.84 -13.25
CA HIS A 119 -9.32 2.59 -12.01
C HIS A 119 -9.62 1.20 -11.46
N ARG A 120 -8.59 0.47 -11.05
CA ARG A 120 -8.74 -0.69 -10.18
C ARG A 120 -8.75 -0.19 -8.74
N MET A 121 -9.77 -0.57 -7.99
CA MET A 121 -10.01 -0.07 -6.65
C MET A 121 -10.19 -1.22 -5.67
N VAL A 122 -9.86 -0.95 -4.41
CA VAL A 122 -10.21 -1.80 -3.28
C VAL A 122 -11.08 -0.99 -2.30
N ARG A 123 -12.03 -1.67 -1.66
CA ARG A 123 -12.87 -1.07 -0.63
C ARG A 123 -12.30 -1.26 0.77
N THR A 124 -12.35 -0.21 1.59
CA THR A 124 -12.05 -0.25 3.03
C THR A 124 -13.19 0.40 3.83
N PRO A 125 -13.20 0.25 5.16
CA PRO A 125 -14.20 0.88 6.02
C PRO A 125 -14.09 2.41 6.14
N HIS A 126 -13.05 3.03 5.59
CA HIS A 126 -12.82 4.48 5.72
C HIS A 126 -12.98 5.22 4.39
N GLN A 127 -13.35 6.49 4.45
CA GLN A 127 -13.37 7.37 3.29
C GLN A 127 -11.96 7.72 2.83
N TRP A 128 -11.81 7.86 1.52
CA TRP A 128 -10.55 8.20 0.87
C TRP A 128 -10.66 9.48 0.06
N GLU A 129 -9.55 10.20 -0.01
CA GLU A 129 -9.37 11.28 -0.96
C GLU A 129 -8.41 10.86 -2.06
N HIS A 130 -8.65 11.37 -3.26
CA HIS A 130 -7.81 11.12 -4.43
C HIS A 130 -7.28 12.44 -4.97
N LYS A 131 -6.05 12.39 -5.49
CA LYS A 131 -5.44 13.53 -6.15
C LYS A 131 -4.63 13.05 -7.33
N ARG A 132 -4.84 13.68 -8.49
CA ARG A 132 -4.01 13.48 -9.67
C ARG A 132 -2.99 14.60 -9.74
N VAL A 133 -1.71 14.25 -9.80
CA VAL A 133 -0.62 15.19 -9.99
C VAL A 133 0.18 14.79 -11.23
N LEU A 134 0.87 15.76 -11.84
CA LEU A 134 1.85 15.45 -12.86
C LEU A 134 2.99 14.65 -12.24
N TRP A 135 3.60 13.77 -13.03
CA TRP A 135 4.84 13.12 -12.68
C TRP A 135 5.97 14.15 -12.68
N SER A 136 6.05 14.92 -11.59
CA SER A 136 7.08 15.91 -11.33
C SER A 136 7.96 15.40 -10.19
N GLY A 137 9.26 15.20 -10.44
CA GLY A 137 10.31 14.95 -9.45
C GLY A 137 9.86 14.38 -8.09
N SER A 138 10.17 15.09 -7.01
CA SER A 138 9.86 14.68 -5.64
C SER A 138 8.37 14.80 -5.30
N LEU A 139 7.82 13.76 -4.66
CA LEU A 139 6.48 13.72 -4.08
C LEU A 139 6.45 14.09 -2.59
N SER A 140 7.59 14.48 -2.01
CA SER A 140 7.76 14.58 -0.56
C SER A 140 6.84 15.59 0.12
N ARG A 141 6.37 16.63 -0.59
CA ARG A 141 5.35 17.54 -0.04
C ARG A 141 4.02 16.84 0.20
N TRP A 142 3.65 15.91 -0.67
CA TRP A 142 2.39 15.19 -0.58
C TRP A 142 2.47 14.08 0.46
N GLU A 143 3.60 13.38 0.53
CA GLU A 143 3.87 12.38 1.56
C GLU A 143 3.76 12.98 2.97
N LYS A 144 4.29 14.20 3.19
CA LYS A 144 4.13 14.95 4.45
C LYS A 144 2.68 15.26 4.82
N ASP A 145 1.82 15.43 3.82
CA ASP A 145 0.39 15.70 3.98
C ASP A 145 -0.44 14.40 4.08
N GLY A 146 0.21 13.24 4.23
CA GLY A 146 -0.41 11.92 4.38
C GLY A 146 -0.83 11.26 3.06
N TRP A 147 -0.40 11.78 1.91
CA TRP A 147 -0.70 11.17 0.62
C TRP A 147 0.26 10.02 0.31
N VAL A 148 -0.28 8.92 -0.19
CA VAL A 148 0.49 7.78 -0.70
C VAL A 148 0.18 7.55 -2.16
N VAL A 149 1.08 6.89 -2.89
CA VAL A 149 0.86 6.59 -4.31
C VAL A 149 -0.06 5.40 -4.45
N GLY A 150 -1.27 5.62 -4.97
CA GLY A 150 -2.21 4.56 -5.35
C GLY A 150 -1.87 3.95 -6.71
N SER A 151 -1.46 4.77 -7.69
CA SER A 151 -0.98 4.27 -8.99
C SER A 151 -0.20 5.32 -9.78
N ARG A 152 0.52 4.87 -10.82
CA ARG A 152 1.23 5.72 -11.77
C ARG A 152 0.80 5.36 -13.20
N ALA A 153 0.38 6.36 -13.96
CA ALA A 153 0.00 6.21 -15.37
C ALA A 153 0.44 7.46 -16.12
N PHE A 154 1.54 7.37 -16.86
CA PHE A 154 2.18 8.52 -17.51
C PHE A 154 1.17 9.36 -18.32
N PRO A 155 1.16 10.70 -18.17
CA PRO A 155 2.08 11.56 -17.39
C PRO A 155 1.66 11.80 -15.93
N TRP A 156 0.71 11.03 -15.40
CA TRP A 156 0.06 11.25 -14.12
C TRP A 156 0.55 10.32 -13.00
N VAL A 157 0.48 10.83 -11.77
CA VAL A 157 0.55 10.08 -10.53
C VAL A 157 -0.77 10.26 -9.80
N TYR A 158 -1.40 9.14 -9.41
CA TYR A 158 -2.61 9.12 -8.62
C TYR A 158 -2.24 8.86 -7.16
N LEU A 159 -2.48 9.87 -6.35
CA LEU A 159 -2.28 9.85 -4.92
C LEU A 159 -3.61 9.53 -4.23
N VAL A 160 -3.54 8.77 -3.15
CA VAL A 160 -4.68 8.46 -2.27
C VAL A 160 -4.31 8.84 -0.84
N ARG A 161 -5.30 9.21 -0.04
CA ARG A 161 -5.14 9.51 1.39
C ARG A 161 -6.33 8.98 2.16
N ASP A 162 -6.08 8.20 3.21
CA ASP A 162 -7.12 7.76 4.15
C ASP A 162 -7.51 8.97 5.03
N THR A 163 -8.80 9.23 5.15
CA THR A 163 -9.32 10.32 5.99
C THR A 163 -9.58 9.90 7.43
N GLY A 164 -9.65 8.59 7.70
CA GLY A 164 -10.08 8.01 8.98
C GLY A 164 -11.57 8.15 9.29
N LEU A 165 -12.35 8.80 8.41
CA LEU A 165 -13.81 8.88 8.54
C LEU A 165 -14.46 7.58 8.08
N PRO A 166 -15.55 7.10 8.69
CA PRO A 166 -16.24 5.89 8.23
C PRO A 166 -16.83 6.08 6.82
N ALA A 167 -16.72 5.05 5.98
CA ALA A 167 -17.29 5.02 4.64
C ALA A 167 -18.81 5.21 4.67
N GLN A 168 -19.34 5.90 3.65
CA GLN A 168 -20.76 6.11 3.47
C GLN A 168 -21.42 4.85 2.90
N THR A 169 -22.67 4.61 3.30
CA THR A 169 -23.49 3.48 2.88
C THR A 169 -24.25 3.78 1.60
#